data_AF-A0A7J6C5L5-F1
#
_entry.id   AF-A0A7J6C5L5-F1
#
_cell.length_a   1.000
_cell.length_b   1.000
_cell.length_c   1.000
_cell.angle_alpha   90.00
_cell.angle_beta   90.00
_cell.angle_gamma   90.00
#
_symmetry.space_group_name_H-M   'P 1'
#
loop_
_entity.id
_entity.type
_entity.pdbx_description
1 polymer ?
#
loop_
_entity_poly.entity_id
_entity_poly.type
_entity_poly.pdbx_seq_one_letter_code
_entity_poly.pdbx_strand_id
1 'polypeptide(L)'
;MVLLSFALANLTFAKQGQKKICDTSLTISNDFHDSLDGDAKGNGNIHNRSLSAWTWIPKFSPRRIPQVIFEAQCNSEYCTLPNGVDTRLNSLPIYQEILVLKQDAEDRKCFMATFERVIVGCTCVWAKTS
;
A
#
# COMPACT_ATOMS: atom_id res chain seq x y z
N MET A 1 -22.69 52.20 -51.24
CA MET A 1 -22.54 50.80 -50.78
C MET A 1 -21.36 50.74 -49.82
N VAL A 2 -21.63 50.74 -48.52
CA VAL A 2 -20.60 50.58 -47.47
C VAL A 2 -20.77 49.16 -46.94
N LEU A 3 -19.81 48.28 -47.24
CA LEU A 3 -19.77 46.93 -46.69
C LEU A 3 -19.01 46.98 -45.37
N LEU A 4 -19.74 46.93 -44.24
CA LEU A 4 -19.15 46.74 -42.92
C LEU A 4 -18.66 45.29 -42.78
N SER A 5 -17.35 45.11 -42.65
CA SER A 5 -16.73 43.84 -42.30
C SER A 5 -16.74 43.68 -40.78
N PHE A 6 -17.53 42.73 -40.26
CA PHE A 6 -17.46 42.33 -38.85
C PHE A 6 -16.36 41.27 -38.69
N ALA A 7 -15.28 41.62 -37.98
CA ALA A 7 -14.27 40.67 -37.56
C ALA A 7 -14.71 39.96 -36.28
N LEU A 8 -14.99 38.66 -36.37
CA LEU A 8 -15.25 37.80 -35.20
C LEU A 8 -13.91 37.41 -34.58
N ALA A 9 -13.57 38.02 -33.43
CA ALA A 9 -12.43 37.60 -32.63
C ALA A 9 -12.78 36.34 -31.85
N ASN A 10 -12.19 35.20 -32.24
CA ASN A 10 -12.25 33.96 -31.45
C ASN A 10 -11.36 34.12 -30.22
N LEU A 11 -11.96 34.33 -29.05
CA LEU A 11 -11.27 34.28 -27.77
C LEU A 11 -11.04 32.81 -27.39
N THR A 12 -9.81 32.32 -27.56
CA THR A 12 -9.39 31.08 -26.94
C THR A 12 -9.19 31.33 -25.45
N PHE A 13 -10.11 30.80 -24.63
CA PHE A 13 -9.93 30.78 -23.18
C PHE A 13 -8.71 29.90 -22.87
N ALA A 14 -7.56 30.54 -22.61
CA ALA A 14 -6.42 29.86 -22.02
C ALA A 14 -6.86 29.36 -20.65
N LYS A 15 -7.03 28.04 -20.51
CA LYS A 15 -7.24 27.38 -19.23
C LYS A 15 -5.96 27.58 -18.43
N GLN A 16 -5.89 28.65 -17.64
CA GLN A 16 -4.76 28.93 -16.77
C GLN A 16 -4.82 27.88 -15.66
N GLY A 17 -4.20 26.72 -15.92
CA GLY A 17 -4.06 25.67 -14.93
C GLY A 17 -3.33 26.26 -13.74
N GLN A 18 -4.03 26.45 -12.62
CA GLN A 18 -3.39 26.75 -11.36
C GLN A 18 -2.42 25.60 -11.10
N LYS A 19 -1.12 25.88 -11.23
CA LYS A 19 -0.07 24.93 -10.90
C LYS A 19 -0.24 24.63 -9.41
N LYS A 20 -0.73 23.43 -9.09
CA LYS A 20 -0.96 22.97 -7.73
C LYS A 20 0.40 22.95 -7.04
N ILE A 21 0.63 23.91 -6.16
CA ILE A 21 1.86 23.99 -5.36
C ILE A 21 1.74 22.91 -4.30
N CYS A 22 2.76 22.05 -4.13
CA CYS A 22 2.75 21.12 -3.01
C CYS A 22 2.98 21.92 -1.72
N ASP A 23 2.03 21.89 -0.79
CA ASP A 23 1.97 22.81 0.36
C ASP A 23 3.07 22.62 1.42
N THR A 24 3.81 21.51 1.39
CA THR A 24 4.80 21.18 2.43
C THR A 24 5.97 20.38 1.87
N SER A 25 7.19 20.69 2.32
CA SER A 25 8.40 19.91 2.03
C SER A 25 8.56 18.79 3.05
N LEU A 26 8.70 17.55 2.58
CA LEU A 26 9.06 16.41 3.42
C LEU A 26 10.55 16.10 3.23
N THR A 27 11.33 16.19 4.31
CA THR A 27 12.73 15.75 4.31
C THR A 27 12.85 14.44 5.07
N ILE A 28 13.24 13.37 4.38
CA ILE A 28 13.52 12.07 5.00
C ILE A 28 14.99 12.09 5.42
N SER A 29 15.23 11.87 6.71
CA SER A 29 16.59 11.84 7.24
C SER A 29 17.32 10.56 6.81
N ASN A 30 18.60 10.67 6.45
CA ASN A 30 19.40 9.56 5.93
C ASN A 30 19.71 8.48 6.98
N ASP A 31 19.55 8.79 8.27
CA ASP A 31 19.72 7.86 9.40
C ASP A 31 18.51 6.95 9.64
N PHE A 32 17.41 7.14 8.90
CA PHE A 32 16.24 6.25 8.98
C PHE A 32 16.53 4.81 8.52
N HIS A 33 17.65 4.59 7.82
CA HIS A 33 18.02 3.26 7.32
C HIS A 33 18.62 2.32 8.39
N ASP A 34 18.81 2.77 9.63
CA ASP A 34 19.45 1.94 10.65
C ASP A 34 18.48 0.95 11.34
N SER A 35 18.78 -0.34 11.08
CA SER A 35 18.58 -1.51 11.97
C SER A 35 17.19 -2.16 12.11
N LEU A 36 16.64 -2.72 11.02
CA LEU A 36 15.67 -3.84 11.14
C LEU A 36 16.33 -5.24 11.15
N ASP A 37 17.63 -5.31 10.85
CA ASP A 37 18.38 -6.57 10.81
C ASP A 37 18.64 -7.17 12.21
N GLY A 38 18.51 -6.35 13.27
CA GLY A 38 18.67 -6.79 14.66
C GLY A 38 17.48 -7.62 15.17
N ASP A 39 16.25 -7.13 14.92
CA ASP A 39 15.02 -7.71 15.47
C ASP A 39 14.47 -8.88 14.64
N ALA A 40 14.84 -8.97 13.35
CA ALA A 40 14.49 -10.09 12.47
C ALA A 40 15.45 -11.30 12.61
N LYS A 41 16.56 -11.15 13.35
CA LYS A 41 17.63 -12.14 13.45
C LYS A 41 17.16 -13.36 14.25
N GLY A 42 16.68 -14.38 13.54
CA GLY A 42 16.29 -15.69 14.10
C GLY A 42 14.85 -16.12 13.83
N ASN A 43 14.00 -15.21 13.30
CA ASN A 43 12.58 -15.50 13.05
C ASN A 43 12.18 -15.38 11.56
N GLY A 44 13.15 -15.26 10.65
CA GLY A 44 12.90 -14.95 9.23
C GLY A 44 11.98 -15.92 8.47
N ASN A 45 11.87 -17.17 8.93
CA ASN A 45 10.95 -18.17 8.37
C ASN A 45 9.68 -18.39 9.20
N ILE A 46 9.28 -17.43 10.04
CA ILE A 46 8.03 -17.50 10.84
C ILE A 46 6.80 -17.81 9.98
N HIS A 47 6.74 -17.26 8.76
CA HIS A 47 5.67 -17.50 7.79
C HIS A 47 5.50 -18.99 7.42
N ASN A 48 6.58 -19.78 7.48
CA ASN A 48 6.57 -21.23 7.22
C ASN A 48 6.39 -22.07 8.49
N ARG A 49 6.78 -21.55 9.66
CA ARG A 49 6.73 -22.27 10.95
C ARG A 49 5.47 -22.02 11.75
N SER A 50 4.66 -21.05 11.34
CA SER A 50 3.36 -20.76 11.96
C SER A 50 2.38 -21.92 11.76
N LEU A 51 1.53 -22.15 12.76
CA LEU A 51 0.38 -23.07 12.64
C LEU A 51 -0.61 -22.59 11.56
N SER A 52 -0.62 -21.30 11.29
CA SER A 52 -1.38 -20.65 10.22
C SER A 52 -0.39 -20.05 9.21
N ALA A 53 0.35 -20.91 8.51
CA ALA A 53 1.40 -20.50 7.57
C ALA A 53 0.86 -19.60 6.44
N TRP A 54 1.73 -18.74 5.90
CA TRP A 54 1.39 -17.83 4.81
C TRP A 54 2.52 -17.66 3.79
N THR A 55 2.15 -17.22 2.60
CA THR A 55 3.07 -16.83 1.52
C THR A 55 3.05 -15.33 1.33
N TRP A 56 4.19 -14.73 0.98
CA TRP A 56 4.29 -13.31 0.67
C TRP A 56 3.95 -13.02 -0.78
N ILE A 57 2.97 -12.16 -1.01
CA ILE A 57 2.52 -11.73 -2.33
C ILE A 57 2.98 -10.29 -2.56
N PRO A 58 3.86 -10.02 -3.55
CA PRO A 58 4.28 -8.66 -3.86
C PRO A 58 3.13 -7.89 -4.51
N LYS A 59 2.82 -6.71 -3.94
CA LYS A 59 1.82 -5.76 -4.44
C LYS A 59 2.52 -4.51 -4.93
N PHE A 60 2.68 -4.40 -6.25
CA PHE A 60 3.31 -3.26 -6.91
C PHE A 60 2.30 -2.13 -7.19
N SER A 61 2.67 -0.91 -6.84
CA SER A 61 1.97 0.33 -7.21
C SER A 61 3.01 1.37 -7.65
N PRO A 62 3.07 1.74 -8.94
CA PRO A 62 4.16 2.55 -9.49
C PRO A 62 4.20 3.98 -8.94
N ARG A 63 3.05 4.50 -8.49
CA ARG A 63 2.87 5.87 -7.97
C ARG A 63 2.70 5.87 -6.44
N ARG A 64 3.33 4.93 -5.74
CA ARG A 64 3.29 4.83 -4.28
C ARG A 64 4.70 4.66 -3.72
N ILE A 65 4.96 5.20 -2.54
CA ILE A 65 6.13 4.88 -1.73
C ILE A 65 5.64 4.18 -0.44
N PRO A 66 6.11 2.95 -0.13
CA PRO A 66 6.94 2.09 -0.99
C PRO A 66 6.17 1.56 -2.21
N GLN A 67 6.88 1.36 -3.32
CA GLN A 67 6.27 0.87 -4.57
C GLN A 67 5.80 -0.57 -4.45
N VAL A 68 6.59 -1.42 -3.78
CA VAL A 68 6.24 -2.82 -3.50
C VAL A 68 5.95 -2.96 -2.02
N ILE A 69 4.78 -3.52 -1.70
CA ILE A 69 4.43 -3.99 -0.37
C ILE A 69 4.23 -5.50 -0.49
N PHE A 70 4.82 -6.28 0.41
CA PHE A 70 4.54 -7.71 0.49
C PHE A 70 3.37 -7.93 1.44
N GLU A 71 2.27 -8.49 0.93
CA GLU A 71 1.12 -8.86 1.73
C GLU A 71 1.09 -10.38 1.96
N ALA A 72 0.76 -10.79 3.17
CA ALA A 72 0.59 -12.21 3.50
C ALA A 72 -0.70 -12.77 2.88
N GLN A 73 -0.61 -14.00 2.38
CA GLN A 73 -1.75 -14.82 1.98
C GLN A 73 -1.71 -16.12 2.76
N CYS A 74 -2.74 -16.40 3.56
CA CYS A 74 -2.81 -17.64 4.34
C CYS A 74 -2.83 -18.85 3.40
N ASN A 75 -2.02 -19.87 3.70
CA ASN A 75 -1.85 -21.03 2.84
C ASN A 75 -3.04 -22.02 2.92
N SER A 76 -3.84 -21.94 3.97
CA SER A 76 -4.96 -22.82 4.27
C SER A 76 -6.06 -22.03 4.98
N GLU A 77 -7.30 -22.48 4.88
CA GLU A 77 -8.43 -21.98 5.67
C GLU A 77 -8.31 -22.39 7.15
N TYR A 78 -7.79 -23.58 7.40
CA TYR A 78 -7.63 -24.17 8.74
C TYR A 78 -6.18 -24.12 9.20
N CYS A 79 -5.96 -24.21 10.51
CA CYS A 79 -4.61 -24.31 11.07
C CYS A 79 -4.05 -25.74 10.96
N THR A 80 -2.73 -25.83 10.82
CA THR A 80 -1.98 -27.09 10.79
C THR A 80 -1.25 -27.27 12.12
N LEU A 81 -1.68 -28.24 12.91
CA LEU A 81 -1.01 -28.71 14.10
C LEU A 81 0.01 -29.82 13.76
N PRO A 82 0.92 -30.20 14.68
CA PRO A 82 1.87 -31.29 14.43
C PRO A 82 1.23 -32.63 14.05
N ASN A 83 -0.02 -32.86 14.46
CA ASN A 83 -0.80 -34.07 14.15
C ASN A 83 -1.68 -33.93 12.88
N GLY A 84 -1.63 -32.79 12.19
CA GLY A 84 -2.40 -32.52 10.97
C GLY A 84 -3.27 -31.27 11.05
N VAL A 85 -4.17 -31.12 10.09
CA VAL A 85 -5.10 -29.99 10.03
C VAL A 85 -6.20 -30.14 11.08
N ASP A 86 -6.52 -29.06 11.81
CA ASP A 86 -7.63 -29.02 12.78
C ASP A 86 -8.74 -28.08 12.30
N THR A 87 -9.88 -28.65 11.91
CA THR A 87 -11.02 -27.88 11.38
C THR A 87 -11.76 -27.03 12.41
N ARG A 88 -11.42 -27.17 13.70
CA ARG A 88 -11.93 -26.31 14.77
C ARG A 88 -11.13 -25.01 14.88
N LEU A 89 -10.03 -24.88 14.14
CA LEU A 89 -9.14 -23.73 14.15
C LEU A 89 -9.01 -23.14 12.75
N ASN A 90 -9.26 -21.84 12.63
CA ASN A 90 -9.18 -21.11 11.36
C ASN A 90 -7.89 -20.29 11.28
N SER A 91 -7.26 -20.30 10.11
CA SER A 91 -6.19 -19.40 9.72
C SER A 91 -6.80 -18.11 9.20
N LEU A 92 -6.61 -16.99 9.91
CA LEU A 92 -7.13 -15.69 9.51
C LEU A 92 -6.03 -14.65 9.29
N PRO A 93 -6.19 -13.75 8.32
CA PRO A 93 -5.24 -12.67 8.07
C PRO A 93 -5.20 -11.65 9.22
N ILE A 94 -4.00 -11.19 9.56
CA ILE A 94 -3.78 -10.05 10.45
C ILE A 94 -3.59 -8.80 9.58
N TYR A 95 -4.34 -7.75 9.87
CA TYR A 95 -4.31 -6.49 9.14
C TYR A 95 -3.56 -5.42 9.93
N GLN A 96 -2.83 -4.57 9.22
CA GLN A 96 -2.17 -3.38 9.75
C GLN A 96 -2.46 -2.19 8.84
N GLU A 97 -2.73 -1.03 9.41
CA GLU A 97 -2.74 0.23 8.67
C GLU A 97 -1.31 0.76 8.59
N ILE A 98 -0.79 0.99 7.38
CA ILE A 98 0.53 1.58 7.16
C ILE A 98 0.41 2.89 6.42
N LEU A 99 1.31 3.84 6.73
CA LEU A 99 1.41 5.08 6.00
C LEU A 99 2.10 4.84 4.66
N VAL A 100 1.52 5.33 3.58
CA VAL A 100 2.09 5.34 2.24
C VAL A 100 2.01 6.73 1.63
N LEU A 101 2.94 7.05 0.73
CA LEU A 101 2.89 8.29 -0.04
C LEU A 101 2.39 7.99 -1.45
N LYS A 102 1.30 8.62 -1.89
CA LYS A 102 0.77 8.51 -3.25
C LYS A 102 1.21 9.69 -4.09
N GLN A 103 1.89 9.42 -5.19
CA GLN A 103 2.38 10.43 -6.13
C GLN A 103 1.22 11.00 -6.94
N ASP A 104 1.15 12.33 -7.04
CA ASP A 104 0.15 13.03 -7.85
C ASP A 104 0.35 12.68 -9.35
N ALA A 105 -0.76 12.59 -10.09
CA ALA A 105 -0.74 12.17 -11.48
C ALA A 105 -0.26 13.26 -12.44
N GLU A 106 -0.48 14.53 -12.08
CA GLU A 106 -0.17 15.70 -12.90
C GLU A 106 1.20 16.30 -12.50
N ASP A 107 1.51 16.33 -11.20
CA ASP A 107 2.82 16.75 -10.70
C ASP A 107 3.54 15.63 -9.95
N ARG A 108 4.50 14.99 -10.63
CA ARG A 108 5.31 13.90 -10.07
C ARG A 108 6.14 14.29 -8.84
N LYS A 109 6.26 15.58 -8.51
CA LYS A 109 6.95 16.04 -7.30
C LYS A 109 6.03 16.14 -6.09
N CYS A 110 4.71 16.14 -6.29
CA CYS A 110 3.75 16.17 -5.20
C CYS A 110 3.36 14.76 -4.75
N PHE A 111 3.22 14.60 -3.43
CA PHE A 111 2.78 13.36 -2.80
C PHE A 111 1.69 13.65 -1.77
N MET A 112 0.78 12.70 -1.62
CA MET A 112 -0.25 12.71 -0.58
C MET A 112 0.00 11.55 0.38
N ALA A 113 0.05 11.86 1.68
CA ALA A 113 0.16 10.87 2.73
C ALA A 113 -1.21 10.21 2.99
N THR A 114 -1.28 8.89 2.93
CA THR A 114 -2.51 8.12 3.15
C THR A 114 -2.23 6.82 3.89
N PHE A 115 -3.21 6.28 4.60
CA PHE A 115 -3.12 4.94 5.17
C PHE A 115 -3.62 3.88 4.16
N GLU A 116 -2.90 2.77 4.07
CA GLU A 116 -3.33 1.56 3.36
C GLU A 116 -3.35 0.38 4.33
N ARG A 117 -4.45 -0.37 4.28
CA ARG A 117 -4.62 -1.61 5.04
C ARG A 117 -3.89 -2.75 4.34
N VAL A 118 -2.90 -3.34 5.01
CA VAL A 118 -2.06 -4.42 4.49
C VAL A 118 -2.19 -5.68 5.35
N ILE A 119 -2.01 -6.85 4.74
CA ILE A 119 -2.00 -8.12 5.48
C ILE A 119 -0.55 -8.45 5.85
N VAL A 120 -0.25 -8.49 7.16
CA VAL A 120 1.14 -8.67 7.67
C VAL A 120 1.46 -10.10 8.08
N GLY A 121 0.47 -10.98 8.11
CA GLY A 121 0.63 -12.37 8.47
C GLY A 121 -0.72 -13.06 8.63
N CYS A 122 -0.68 -14.31 9.08
CA CYS A 122 -1.87 -15.06 9.44
C CYS A 122 -1.73 -15.58 10.87
N THR A 123 -2.86 -15.66 11.57
CA THR A 123 -2.96 -16.20 12.93
C THR A 123 -3.97 -17.33 12.99
N CYS A 124 -3.81 -18.18 14.00
CA CYS A 124 -4.67 -19.31 14.26
C CYS A 124 -5.65 -18.99 15.38
N VAL A 125 -6.95 -19.14 15.12
CA VAL A 125 -8.01 -18.83 16.10
C VAL A 125 -9.04 -19.94 16.16
N TRP A 126 -9.78 -20.05 17.26
CA TRP A 126 -10.94 -20.92 17.31
C TRP A 126 -11.98 -20.51 16.26
N ALA A 127 -12.52 -21.50 15.54
CA ALA A 127 -13.66 -21.30 14.67
C ALA A 127 -14.82 -20.75 15.49
N LYS A 128 -15.59 -19.82 14.91
CA LYS A 128 -16.80 -19.32 15.56
C LYS A 128 -17.77 -20.49 15.70
N THR A 129 -18.06 -20.90 16.92
CA THR A 129 -19.25 -21.68 17.22
C THR A 129 -20.47 -20.79 16.94
N SER A 130 -21.31 -21.22 16.01
CA SER A 130 -22.63 -20.64 15.75
C SER A 130 -23.51 -20.65 16.99
#